data_AF-A0A0C2C510-F1
#
_entry.id   AF-A0A0C2C510-F1
#
_cell.length_a   1.000
_cell.length_b   1.000
_cell.length_c   1.000
_cell.angle_alpha   90.00
_cell.angle_beta   90.00
_cell.angle_gamma   90.00
#
_symmetry.space_group_name_H-M   'P 1'
#
loop_
_entity.id
_entity.type
_entity.pdbx_description
1 polymer ?
#
loop_
_entity_poly.entity_id
_entity_poly.type
_entity_poly.pdbx_seq_one_letter_code
_entity_poly.pdbx_strand_id
1 'polypeptide(L)'
;MYNCSMHAEFIRDHADYGFDVTVNKFDWSVIKKSRDEYIRRLNGIYENNLNGSKVELIRGRGAFAEDGTVEVNGQKYKGKHTLIAVG
;
A
#
# COMPACT_ATOMS: atom_id res chain seq x y z
N MET A 1 0.46 -7.70 -9.59
CA MET A 1 0.97 -8.94 -8.98
C MET A 1 2.00 -9.57 -9.92
N TYR A 2 3.06 -8.83 -10.23
CA TYR A 2 4.03 -9.20 -11.28
C TYR A 2 4.80 -10.50 -10.96
N ASN A 3 5.29 -10.65 -9.73
CA ASN A 3 6.03 -11.86 -9.37
C ASN A 3 5.18 -13.13 -9.43
N CYS A 4 3.89 -13.05 -9.09
CA CYS A 4 2.99 -14.21 -9.17
C CYS A 4 2.78 -14.68 -10.62
N SER A 5 2.65 -13.75 -11.58
CA SER A 5 2.54 -14.12 -12.99
C SER A 5 3.85 -14.66 -13.52
N MET A 6 4.98 -14.06 -13.14
CA MET A 6 6.31 -14.55 -13.51
C MET A 6 6.54 -16.00 -13.07
N HIS A 7 6.14 -16.37 -11.84
CA HIS A 7 6.22 -17.77 -11.41
C HIS A 7 5.33 -18.71 -12.24
N ALA A 8 4.14 -18.26 -12.63
CA ALA A 8 3.26 -19.05 -13.47
C ALA A 8 3.82 -19.26 -14.88
N GLU A 9 4.54 -18.27 -15.42
CA GLU A 9 5.29 -18.39 -16.67
C GLU A 9 6.46 -19.36 -16.50
N PHE A 10 7.31 -19.16 -15.49
CA PHE A 10 8.45 -20.04 -15.26
C PHE A 10 8.04 -21.50 -15.12
N ILE A 11 6.99 -21.82 -14.34
CA ILE A 11 6.54 -23.20 -14.16
C ILE A 11 6.23 -23.90 -15.50
N ARG A 12 5.77 -23.16 -16.53
CA ARG A 12 5.54 -23.74 -17.86
C ARG A 12 6.84 -24.17 -18.54
N ASP A 13 7.91 -23.40 -18.32
CA ASP A 13 9.21 -23.61 -18.97
C ASP A 13 10.11 -24.56 -18.16
N HIS A 14 9.71 -24.96 -16.95
CA HIS A 14 10.52 -25.81 -16.05
C HIS A 14 10.88 -27.18 -16.67
N ALA A 15 10.05 -27.71 -17.56
CA ALA A 15 10.31 -28.98 -18.24
C ALA A 15 11.58 -28.92 -19.11
N ASP A 16 11.85 -27.77 -19.75
CA ASP A 16 13.05 -27.56 -20.58
C ASP A 16 14.35 -27.61 -19.75
N TYR A 17 14.22 -27.40 -18.45
CA TYR A 17 15.32 -27.50 -17.48
C TYR A 17 15.36 -28.84 -16.74
N GLY A 18 14.54 -29.82 -17.15
CA GLY A 18 14.51 -31.17 -16.59
C GLY A 18 13.70 -31.33 -15.30
N PHE A 19 12.90 -30.34 -14.92
CA PHE A 19 11.97 -30.46 -13.79
C PHE A 19 10.65 -31.08 -14.24
N ASP A 20 10.23 -32.16 -13.58
CA ASP A 20 8.88 -32.73 -13.73
C ASP A 20 7.92 -32.04 -12.75
N VAL A 21 7.15 -31.07 -13.26
CA VAL A 21 6.24 -30.22 -12.46
C VAL A 21 4.83 -30.27 -13.03
N THR A 22 3.87 -30.59 -12.17
CA THR A 22 2.44 -30.50 -12.48
C THR A 22 1.75 -29.48 -11.57
N VAL A 23 1.05 -28.49 -12.14
CA VAL A 23 0.25 -27.52 -11.37
C VAL A 23 -1.15 -28.09 -11.17
N ASN A 24 -1.44 -28.52 -9.95
CA ASN A 24 -2.76 -29.08 -9.61
C ASN A 24 -3.86 -28.01 -9.45
N LYS A 25 -3.51 -26.85 -8.89
CA LYS A 25 -4.44 -25.74 -8.67
C LYS A 25 -3.69 -24.43 -8.47
N PHE A 26 -4.27 -23.35 -9.00
CA PHE A 26 -3.95 -21.99 -8.58
C PHE A 26 -5.16 -21.38 -7.89
N ASP A 27 -4.95 -20.81 -6.70
CA ASP A 27 -6.01 -20.18 -5.91
C ASP A 27 -5.74 -18.69 -5.74
N TRP A 28 -6.48 -17.86 -6.48
CA TRP A 28 -6.35 -16.41 -6.44
C TRP A 28 -6.60 -15.82 -5.04
N SER A 29 -7.47 -16.46 -4.25
CA SER A 29 -7.80 -15.96 -2.91
C SER A 29 -6.59 -15.99 -1.98
N VAL A 30 -5.70 -16.98 -2.15
CA VAL A 30 -4.49 -17.13 -1.34
C VAL A 30 -3.52 -15.98 -1.60
N ILE A 31 -3.13 -15.73 -2.86
CA ILE A 31 -2.19 -14.66 -3.17
C ILE A 31 -2.76 -13.27 -2.87
N LYS A 32 -4.07 -13.07 -3.09
CA LYS A 32 -4.75 -11.83 -2.71
C LYS A 32 -4.67 -11.61 -1.21
N LYS A 33 -4.96 -12.63 -0.39
CA LYS A 33 -4.89 -12.54 1.07
C LYS A 33 -3.48 -12.20 1.53
N SER A 34 -2.46 -12.91 1.04
CA SER A 34 -1.06 -12.63 1.40
C SER A 34 -0.63 -11.21 1.02
N ARG A 35 -1.06 -10.71 -0.15
CA ARG A 35 -0.82 -9.32 -0.57
C ARG A 35 -1.48 -8.33 0.39
N ASP A 36 -2.76 -8.55 0.72
CA ASP A 36 -3.52 -7.63 1.59
C ASP A 36 -2.94 -7.58 3.02
N GLU A 37 -2.50 -8.72 3.55
CA GLU A 37 -1.80 -8.82 4.85
C GLU A 37 -0.45 -8.07 4.81
N TYR A 38 0.32 -8.23 3.74
CA TYR A 38 1.57 -7.52 3.55
C TYR A 38 1.37 -6.00 3.49
N ILE A 39 0.38 -5.53 2.72
CA ILE A 39 0.02 -4.10 2.65
C ILE A 39 -0.39 -3.57 4.02
N ARG A 40 -1.23 -4.31 4.76
CA ARG A 40 -1.64 -3.92 6.12
C ARG A 40 -0.44 -3.74 7.05
N ARG A 41 0.53 -4.66 6.98
CA ARG A 41 1.77 -4.57 7.76
C ARG A 41 2.58 -3.33 7.41
N LEU A 42 2.73 -3.01 6.12
CA LEU A 42 3.44 -1.80 5.69
C LEU A 42 2.73 -0.52 6.15
N ASN A 43 1.41 -0.45 6.03
CA ASN A 43 0.64 0.69 6.54
C ASN A 43 0.86 0.89 8.04
N GLY A 44 0.89 -0.20 8.82
CA GLY A 44 1.22 -0.14 10.25
C GLY A 44 2.64 0.40 10.52
N ILE A 45 3.62 0.02 9.70
CA ILE A 45 4.99 0.56 9.82
C ILE A 45 5.00 2.07 9.55
N TYR A 46 4.29 2.55 8.53
CA TYR A 46 4.20 3.99 8.25
C TYR A 46 3.58 4.76 9.42
N GLU A 47 2.47 4.27 9.98
CA GLU A 47 1.83 4.89 11.14
C GLU A 47 2.74 4.92 12.36
N ASN A 48 3.47 3.83 12.63
CA ASN A 48 4.44 3.77 13.72
C ASN A 48 5.59 4.78 13.53
N ASN A 49 6.08 4.96 12.31
CA ASN A 49 7.14 5.91 12.01
C ASN A 49 6.68 7.37 12.19
N LEU A 50 5.43 7.68 11.82
CA LEU A 50 4.83 9.01 12.08
C LEU A 50 4.75 9.29 13.58
N ASN A 51 4.26 8.31 14.35
CA ASN A 51 4.17 8.41 15.81
C ASN A 51 5.56 8.59 16.46
N GLY A 52 6.55 7.79 16.05
CA GLY A 52 7.93 7.90 16.53
C GLY A 52 8.56 9.26 16.21
N SER A 53 8.14 9.89 15.11
CA SER A 53 8.56 11.23 14.69
C SER A 53 7.70 12.35 15.30
N LYS A 54 6.75 12.02 16.18
CA LYS A 54 5.81 12.96 16.82
C LYS A 54 4.96 13.76 15.83
N VAL A 55 4.65 13.17 14.67
CA VAL A 55 3.75 13.77 13.69
C VAL A 55 2.30 13.53 14.13
N GLU A 56 1.49 14.58 14.14
CA GLU A 56 0.05 14.48 14.35
C GLU A 56 -0.63 13.96 13.07
N LEU A 57 -1.22 12.77 13.15
CA LEU A 57 -1.93 12.16 12.02
C LEU A 57 -3.42 12.56 12.05
N ILE A 58 -3.82 13.43 11.13
CA ILE A 58 -5.22 13.84 10.95
C ILE A 58 -5.81 13.04 9.79
N ARG A 59 -6.87 12.26 10.05
CA ARG A 59 -7.54 11.45 9.05
C ARG A 59 -8.78 12.15 8.50
N GLY A 60 -8.75 12.46 7.22
CA GLY A 60 -9.89 13.01 6.49
C GLY A 60 -9.44 13.61 5.16
N ARG A 61 -10.40 14.11 4.39
CA ARG A 61 -10.10 14.86 3.17
C ARG A 61 -9.77 16.30 3.56
N GLY A 62 -8.52 16.71 3.32
CA GLY A 62 -8.11 18.10 3.46
C GLY A 62 -8.53 18.93 2.25
N ALA A 63 -9.03 20.14 2.51
CA ALA A 63 -9.27 21.16 1.50
C ALA A 63 -8.80 22.52 2.02
N PHE A 64 -8.34 23.40 1.12
CA PHE A 64 -8.00 24.77 1.53
C PHE A 64 -9.28 25.58 1.74
N ALA A 65 -9.32 26.33 2.84
CA ALA A 65 -10.31 27.37 3.08
C ALA A 65 -9.81 28.72 2.53
N GLU A 66 -10.71 29.71 2.45
CA GLU A 66 -10.41 31.04 1.90
C GLU A 66 -9.25 31.77 2.63
N ASP A 67 -9.09 31.52 3.93
CA ASP A 67 -8.04 32.11 4.78
C ASP A 67 -6.67 31.41 4.69
N GLY A 68 -6.53 30.47 3.74
CA GLY A 68 -5.33 29.67 3.51
C GLY A 68 -5.09 28.56 4.54
N THR A 69 -6.04 28.32 5.44
CA THR A 69 -6.00 27.15 6.34
C THR A 69 -6.41 25.88 5.60
N VAL A 70 -6.00 24.74 6.13
CA VAL A 70 -6.48 23.43 5.67
C VAL A 70 -7.62 23.00 6.58
N GLU A 71 -8.79 22.77 6.01
CA GLU A 71 -9.95 22.21 6.72
C GLU A 71 -9.99 20.70 6.54
N VAL A 72 -10.15 19.97 7.65
CA VAL A 72 -10.37 18.52 7.67
C VAL A 72 -11.50 18.23 8.65
N ASN A 73 -12.57 17.59 8.19
CA ASN A 73 -13.75 17.26 9.01
C ASN A 73 -14.31 18.45 9.82
N GLY A 74 -14.30 19.67 9.24
CA GLY A 74 -14.77 20.90 9.90
C GLY A 74 -13.78 21.54 10.89
N GLN A 75 -12.60 20.95 11.09
CA GLN A 75 -11.53 21.55 11.89
C GLN A 75 -10.51 22.24 10.98
N LYS A 76 -10.08 23.45 11.35
CA LYS A 76 -9.10 24.25 10.59
C LYS A 76 -7.71 24.13 11.19
N TYR A 77 -6.73 23.89 10.33
CA TYR A 77 -5.32 23.75 10.69
C TYR A 77 -4.46 24.76 9.92
N LYS A 78 -3.45 25.33 10.58
CA LYS A 78 -2.51 26.28 9.98
C LYS A 78 -1.08 25.94 10.38
N GLY A 79 -0.19 25.94 9.40
CA GLY A 79 1.24 25.77 9.58
C GLY A 79 2.01 26.91 8.91
N LYS A 80 3.31 27.04 9.22
CA LYS A 80 4.20 28.00 8.54
C LYS A 80 4.38 27.67 7.06
N HIS A 81 4.36 26.37 6.74
CA HIS A 81 4.53 25.84 5.38
C HIS A 81 3.50 24.73 5.15
N THR A 82 3.04 24.61 3.90
CA THR A 82 2.08 23.58 3.48
C THR A 82 2.62 22.88 2.23
N LEU A 83 2.69 21.55 2.28
CA LEU A 83 3.06 20.69 1.15
C LEU A 83 1.81 19.96 0.65
N ILE A 84 1.58 19.96 -0.66
CA ILE A 84 0.46 19.26 -1.31
C ILE A 84 1.03 18.03 -2.02
N ALA A 85 0.65 16.83 -1.56
CA ALA A 85 1.11 15.54 -2.08
C ALA A 85 -0.07 14.56 -2.22
N VAL A 86 -1.01 14.88 -3.11
CA VAL A 86 -2.33 14.20 -3.22
C VAL A 86 -2.41 13.13 -4.32
N GLY A 87 -1.28 12.79 -4.97
CA GLY A 87 -1.20 11.79 -6.03
C GLY A 87 0.21 11.67 -6.59
#